data_AF-A0A4S2RKJ4-F1
#
_entry.id   AF-A0A4S2RKJ4-F1
#
_cell.length_a   1.000
_cell.length_b   1.000
_cell.length_c   1.000
_cell.angle_alpha   90.00
_cell.angle_beta   90.00
_cell.angle_gamma   90.00
#
_symmetry.space_group_name_H-M   'P 1'
#
loop_
_entity.id
_entity.type
_entity.pdbx_description
1 polymer ?
#
loop_
_entity_poly.entity_id
_entity_poly.type
_entity_poly.pdbx_seq_one_letter_code
_entity_poly.pdbx_strand_id
1 'polypeptide(L)'
;MTRTTAAGGSSPGRRALAPRQTVVGALFVDFGNDRGPKEEQRPPRARYECVRCNYRSEVVTGPAAVAAFNATAAAAHRVVCPSLQETHQ
;
A
#
# COMPACT_ATOMS: atom_id res chain seq x y z
N MET A 1 -53.59 37.02 11.29
CA MET A 1 -52.12 36.91 11.27
C MET A 1 -51.78 35.44 11.51
N THR A 2 -51.57 34.67 10.45
CA THR A 2 -51.46 33.20 10.52
C THR A 2 -50.00 32.80 10.35
N ARG A 3 -49.42 32.17 11.38
CA ARG A 3 -48.02 31.77 11.41
C ARG A 3 -47.90 30.32 10.94
N THR A 4 -47.41 30.12 9.73
CA THR A 4 -47.08 28.79 9.18
C THR A 4 -45.71 28.37 9.72
N THR A 5 -45.66 27.27 10.47
CA THR A 5 -44.41 26.61 10.88
C THR A 5 -44.00 25.60 9.81
N ALA A 6 -42.86 25.82 9.16
CA ALA A 6 -42.26 24.86 8.26
C ALA A 6 -41.46 23.83 9.07
N ALA A 7 -41.85 22.56 8.98
CA ALA A 7 -41.08 21.45 9.52
C ALA A 7 -39.81 21.26 8.69
N GLY A 8 -38.65 21.47 9.31
CA GLY A 8 -37.35 21.13 8.74
C GLY A 8 -37.24 19.62 8.55
N GLY A 9 -37.29 19.17 7.30
CA GLY A 9 -36.99 17.79 6.94
C GLY A 9 -35.51 17.50 7.18
N SER A 10 -35.21 16.80 8.25
CA SER A 10 -33.90 16.19 8.46
C SER A 10 -33.68 15.14 7.36
N SER A 11 -32.87 15.47 6.37
CA SER A 11 -32.34 14.46 5.44
C SER A 11 -31.57 13.42 6.25
N PRO A 12 -31.85 12.11 6.11
CA PRO A 12 -31.02 11.09 6.73
C PRO A 12 -29.63 11.21 6.11
N GLY A 13 -28.66 11.60 6.95
CA GLY A 13 -27.27 11.74 6.54
C GLY A 13 -26.80 10.47 5.83
N ARG A 14 -26.37 10.62 4.57
CA ARG A 14 -25.70 9.55 3.86
C ARG A 14 -24.49 9.14 4.71
N ARG A 15 -24.53 7.93 5.27
CA ARG A 15 -23.34 7.32 5.89
C ARG A 15 -22.21 7.42 4.86
N ALA A 16 -21.18 8.19 5.17
CA ALA A 16 -19.99 8.28 4.34
C ALA A 16 -19.45 6.86 4.18
N LEU A 17 -19.52 6.33 2.95
CA LEU A 17 -18.98 5.02 2.63
C LEU A 17 -17.47 5.10 2.89
N ALA A 18 -16.93 4.24 3.74
CA ALA A 18 -15.50 4.20 4.00
C ALA A 18 -14.76 4.11 2.66
N PRO A 19 -13.65 4.86 2.48
CA PRO A 19 -12.93 4.85 1.21
C PRO A 19 -12.53 3.41 0.87
N ARG A 20 -12.89 2.98 -0.34
CA ARG A 20 -12.53 1.67 -0.86
C ARG A 20 -11.00 1.56 -0.89
N GLN A 21 -10.44 0.73 -0.02
CA GLN A 21 -9.02 0.40 -0.09
C GLN A 21 -8.81 -0.51 -1.29
N THR A 22 -8.03 -0.04 -2.26
CA THR A 22 -7.65 -0.85 -3.43
C THR A 22 -6.24 -1.36 -3.21
N VAL A 23 -6.06 -2.67 -3.23
CA VAL A 23 -4.71 -3.28 -3.21
C VAL A 23 -4.04 -2.99 -4.55
N VAL A 24 -2.87 -2.36 -4.52
CA VAL A 24 -2.13 -1.96 -5.74
C VAL A 24 -0.83 -2.73 -5.93
N GLY A 25 -0.36 -3.42 -4.90
CA GLY A 25 0.89 -4.16 -4.89
C GLY A 25 1.04 -4.98 -3.61
N ALA A 26 2.09 -5.79 -3.56
CA ALA A 26 2.46 -6.62 -2.43
C ALA A 26 3.95 -6.41 -2.10
N LEU A 27 4.27 -6.47 -0.82
CA LEU A 27 5.64 -6.54 -0.33
C LEU A 27 5.89 -7.95 0.21
N PHE A 28 6.87 -8.63 -0.36
CA PHE A 28 7.31 -9.94 0.10
C PHE A 28 8.54 -9.73 0.96
N VAL A 29 8.50 -10.22 2.20
CA VAL A 29 9.61 -10.15 3.15
C VAL A 29 9.89 -11.56 3.68
N ASP A 30 11.11 -12.04 3.45
CA ASP A 30 11.68 -13.21 4.12
C ASP A 30 12.58 -12.66 5.23
N PHE A 31 12.28 -12.93 6.49
CA PHE A 31 13.12 -12.47 7.61
C PHE A 31 14.43 -13.26 7.72
N GLY A 32 14.59 -14.31 6.93
CA GLY A 32 15.76 -15.17 6.99
C GLY A 32 15.76 -16.01 8.26
N ASN A 33 16.95 -16.43 8.66
CA ASN A 33 17.19 -17.16 9.89
C ASN A 33 18.55 -16.74 10.46
N ASP A 34 18.54 -16.25 11.70
CA ASP A 34 19.75 -15.90 12.47
C ASP A 34 20.19 -17.02 13.42
N ARG A 35 19.42 -18.10 13.53
CA ARG A 35 19.68 -19.22 14.44
C ARG A 35 20.32 -20.40 13.71
N GLY A 36 21.25 -21.08 14.38
CA GLY A 36 21.91 -22.28 13.87
C GLY A 36 23.32 -22.04 13.35
N PRO A 37 23.94 -23.09 12.75
CA PRO A 37 25.27 -23.00 12.14
C PRO A 37 25.35 -21.85 11.14
N LYS A 38 26.53 -21.25 11.00
CA LYS A 38 26.73 -20.08 10.14
C LYS A 38 26.38 -20.37 8.68
N GLU A 39 26.56 -21.61 8.23
CA GLU A 39 26.21 -22.06 6.88
C GLU A 39 24.69 -22.09 6.63
N GLU A 40 23.88 -22.19 7.68
CA GLU A 40 22.41 -22.24 7.62
C GLU A 40 21.76 -20.88 7.86
N GLN A 41 22.54 -19.90 8.31
CA GLN A 41 22.05 -18.55 8.53
C GLN A 41 21.76 -17.88 7.18
N ARG A 42 20.53 -17.38 7.05
CA ARG A 42 20.08 -16.67 5.84
C ARG A 42 19.77 -15.23 6.22
N PRO A 43 20.34 -14.23 5.53
CA PRO A 43 19.98 -12.85 5.77
C PRO A 43 18.53 -12.59 5.35
N PRO A 44 17.85 -11.59 5.94
CA PRO A 44 16.53 -11.18 5.51
C PRO A 44 16.57 -10.67 4.07
N ARG A 45 15.48 -10.86 3.33
CA ARG A 45 15.33 -10.47 1.92
C ARG A 45 13.96 -9.85 1.69
N ALA A 46 13.86 -8.92 0.75
CA ALA A 46 12.56 -8.35 0.38
C ALA A 46 12.46 -8.04 -1.12
N ARG A 47 11.23 -8.05 -1.63
CA ARG A 47 10.90 -7.54 -2.98
C ARG A 47 9.51 -6.92 -3.01
N TYR A 48 9.30 -5.98 -3.91
CA TYR A 48 8.01 -5.34 -4.15
C TYR A 48 7.45 -5.78 -5.50
N GLU A 49 6.15 -6.08 -5.53
CA GLU A 49 5.43 -6.40 -6.76
C GLU A 49 4.20 -5.49 -6.90
N CYS A 50 4.06 -4.83 -8.06
CA CYS A 50 2.89 -4.04 -8.37
C CYS A 50 1.89 -4.87 -9.18
N VAL A 51 0.66 -5.02 -8.68
CA VAL A 51 -0.38 -5.81 -9.33
C VAL A 51 -0.97 -5.06 -10.54
N ARG A 52 -0.84 -3.73 -10.59
CA ARG A 52 -1.39 -2.92 -11.69
C ARG A 52 -0.57 -2.99 -12.97
N CYS A 53 0.74 -2.87 -12.86
CA CYS A 53 1.65 -2.86 -14.01
C CYS A 53 2.54 -4.10 -14.12
N ASN A 54 2.32 -5.12 -13.27
CA ASN A 54 3.12 -6.34 -13.18
C ASN A 54 4.63 -6.09 -12.93
N TYR A 55 5.01 -4.91 -12.44
CA TYR A 55 6.39 -4.61 -12.07
C TYR A 55 6.83 -5.46 -10.88
N ARG A 56 8.07 -5.97 -10.96
CA ARG A 56 8.75 -6.67 -9.87
C ARG A 56 10.11 -6.01 -9.64
N SER A 57 10.41 -5.66 -8.40
CA SER A 57 11.73 -5.15 -8.05
C SER A 57 12.77 -6.26 -8.00
N GLU A 58 14.03 -5.88 -8.05
CA GLU A 58 15.13 -6.72 -7.58
C GLU A 58 14.94 -7.12 -6.11
N VAL A 59 15.56 -8.23 -5.73
CA VAL A 59 15.54 -8.70 -4.34
C VAL A 59 16.62 -7.97 -3.54
N VAL A 60 16.21 -7.20 -2.54
CA VAL A 60 17.15 -6.61 -1.56
C VAL A 60 17.47 -7.63 -0.48
N THR A 61 18.70 -7.61 0.03
CA THR A 61 19.18 -8.56 1.05
C THR A 61 19.88 -7.81 2.18
N GLY A 62 19.69 -8.27 3.41
CA GLY A 62 20.30 -7.71 4.62
C GLY A 62 19.33 -6.83 5.43
N PRO A 63 19.48 -6.78 6.76
CA PRO A 63 18.47 -6.21 7.67
C PRO A 63 18.24 -4.72 7.43
N ALA A 64 19.32 -3.93 7.30
CA ALA A 64 19.21 -2.49 7.07
C ALA A 64 18.58 -2.17 5.70
N ALA A 65 18.97 -2.91 4.66
CA ALA A 65 18.44 -2.74 3.32
C ALA A 65 16.95 -3.10 3.25
N VAL A 66 16.55 -4.22 3.86
CA VAL A 66 15.15 -4.65 3.93
C VAL A 66 14.30 -3.64 4.69
N ALA A 67 14.77 -3.10 5.81
CA ALA A 67 14.06 -2.08 6.57
C ALA A 67 13.84 -0.80 5.74
N ALA A 68 14.90 -0.28 5.10
CA ALA A 68 14.81 0.89 4.24
C ALA A 68 13.91 0.68 3.03
N PHE A 69 13.97 -0.51 2.43
CA PHE A 69 13.15 -0.89 1.28
C PHE A 69 11.66 -0.99 1.65
N ASN A 70 11.32 -1.66 2.76
CA ASN A 70 9.94 -1.76 3.24
C ASN A 70 9.31 -0.37 3.46
N ALA A 71 10.08 0.57 4.03
CA ALA A 71 9.61 1.92 4.30
C ALA A 71 9.30 2.73 3.02
N THR A 72 9.92 2.41 1.87
CA THR A 72 9.92 3.31 0.70
C THR A 72 9.41 2.68 -0.60
N ALA A 73 9.42 1.36 -0.73
CA ALA A 73 9.22 0.67 -2.01
C ALA A 73 7.92 1.06 -2.74
N ALA A 74 6.81 1.12 -2.00
CA ALA A 74 5.52 1.48 -2.59
C ALA A 74 5.46 2.94 -3.05
N ALA A 75 6.04 3.87 -2.28
CA ALA A 75 6.07 5.29 -2.63
C ALA A 75 7.03 5.55 -3.79
N ALA A 76 8.20 4.92 -3.79
CA ALA A 76 9.17 5.00 -4.89
C ALA A 76 8.56 4.49 -6.21
N HIS A 77 7.88 3.33 -6.18
CA HIS A 77 7.23 2.80 -7.37
C HIS A 77 6.09 3.68 -7.88
N ARG A 78 5.31 4.29 -6.98
CA ARG A 78 4.14 5.12 -7.33
C ARG A 78 4.49 6.22 -8.35
N VAL A 79 5.69 6.82 -8.24
CA VAL A 79 6.14 7.91 -9.11
C VAL A 79 6.35 7.47 -10.56
N VAL A 80 6.70 6.20 -10.77
CA VAL A 80 7.06 5.63 -12.08
C VAL A 80 6.03 4.61 -12.60
N CYS A 81 4.94 4.40 -11.87
CA CYS A 81 3.93 3.40 -12.23
C CYS A 81 3.08 3.89 -13.41
N PRO A 82 3.17 3.27 -14.61
CA PRO A 82 2.44 3.74 -15.79
C PRO A 82 0.92 3.68 -15.57
N SER A 83 0.42 2.63 -14.90
CA SER A 83 -1.01 2.46 -14.59
C SER A 83 -1.57 3.48 -13.58
N LEU A 84 -0.72 4.34 -13.01
CA LEU A 84 -1.15 5.50 -12.19
C LEU A 84 -1.02 6.81 -12.96
N GLN A 85 -0.09 6.89 -13.91
CA GLN A 85 0.13 8.07 -14.74
C GLN A 85 -0.98 8.24 -15.79
N GLU A 86 -1.66 7.17 -16.21
CA GLU A 86 -2.76 7.20 -17.20
C GLU A 86 -4.06 7.88 -16.70
N THR A 87 -4.11 8.41 -15.48
CA THR A 87 -5.32 9.02 -14.89
C THR A 87 -5.55 10.50 -15.27
N HIS A 88 -4.87 11.02 -16.30
CA HIS A 88 -4.99 12.40 -16.80
C HIS A 88 -5.48 12.45 -18.26
N GLN A 89 -6.66 11.89 -18.54
CA GLN A 89 -7.38 12.05 -19.81
C GLN A 89 -8.81 12.50 -19.52
#